data_AF-A0A6G2DPS8-F1
#
_entry.id   AF-A0A6G2DPS8-F1
#
_cell.length_a   1.000
_cell.length_b   1.000
_cell.length_c   1.000
_cell.angle_alpha   90.00
_cell.angle_beta   90.00
_cell.angle_gamma   90.00
#
_symmetry.space_group_name_H-M   'P 1'
#
loop_
_entity.id
_entity.type
_entity.pdbx_description
1 polymer ?
#
loop_
_entity_poly.entity_id
_entity_poly.type
_entity_poly.pdbx_seq_one_letter_code
_entity_poly.pdbx_strand_id
1 'polypeptide(L)' 'DLKHHYQLYQLLLFHFQNKEPEKFFGLIEDNLKQVHPIFQTFFKTFLKDKEKIVNALQLPYSNAKLEATNNLIKLI' A
#
# COMPACT_ATOMS: atom_id res chain seq x y z
N ASP A 1 -0.61 -23.33 -0.48
CA ASP A 1 -1.63 -23.17 -1.53
C ASP A 1 -1.55 -21.75 -2.09
N LEU A 2 -1.02 -21.56 -3.31
CA LEU A 2 -0.76 -20.21 -3.87
C LEU A 2 -2.04 -19.38 -4.08
N LYS A 3 -3.19 -20.04 -4.23
CA LYS A 3 -4.47 -19.40 -4.59
C LYS A 3 -5.01 -18.53 -3.45
N HIS A 4 -4.83 -18.97 -2.20
CA HIS A 4 -5.22 -18.20 -1.02
C HIS A 4 -4.40 -16.91 -0.86
N HIS A 5 -3.10 -16.96 -1.18
CA HIS A 5 -2.25 -15.77 -1.16
C HIS A 5 -2.59 -14.78 -2.28
N TYR A 6 -3.06 -15.28 -3.42
CA TYR A 6 -3.51 -14.44 -4.53
C TYR A 6 -4.77 -13.65 -4.15
N GLN A 7 -5.74 -14.28 -3.50
CA GLN A 7 -6.97 -13.60 -3.07
C GLN A 7 -6.69 -12.52 -2.02
N LEU A 8 -5.81 -12.79 -1.06
CA LEU A 8 -5.37 -11.79 -0.08
C LEU A 8 -4.70 -10.58 -0.76
N TYR A 9 -3.85 -10.84 -1.76
CA TYR A 9 -3.20 -9.77 -2.53
C TYR A 9 -4.21 -8.91 -3.30
N GLN A 10 -5.21 -9.53 -3.93
CA GLN A 10 -6.27 -8.80 -4.63
C GLN A 10 -7.08 -7.90 -3.68
N LEU A 11 -7.41 -8.39 -2.48
CA LEU A 11 -8.11 -7.60 -1.46
C LEU A 11 -7.24 -6.44 -0.94
N LEU A 12 -5.96 -6.68 -0.68
CA LEU A 12 -5.01 -5.62 -0.30
C LEU A 12 -4.92 -4.54 -1.38
N LEU A 13 -4.79 -4.94 -2.64
CA LEU A 13 -4.75 -4.00 -3.77
C LEU A 13 -6.06 -3.20 -3.88
N PHE A 14 -7.21 -3.86 -3.70
CA PHE A 14 -8.52 -3.22 -3.73
C PHE A 14 -8.63 -2.11 -2.67
N HIS A 15 -8.30 -2.38 -1.41
CA HIS A 15 -8.38 -1.35 -0.36
C HIS A 15 -7.34 -0.25 -0.51
N PHE A 16 -6.16 -0.58 -1.05
CA PHE A 16 -5.14 0.42 -1.36
C PHE A 16 -5.63 1.40 -2.44
N GLN A 17 -6.21 0.89 -3.54
CA GLN A 17 -6.75 1.71 -4.63
C GLN A 17 -7.94 2.56 -4.20
N ASN A 18 -8.81 2.02 -3.34
CA ASN A 18 -9.95 2.75 -2.78
C ASN A 18 -9.56 3.73 -1.65
N LYS A 19 -8.27 3.84 -1.33
CA LYS A 19 -7.75 4.69 -0.24
C LYS A 19 -8.44 4.41 1.10
N GLU A 20 -8.64 3.13 1.41
CA GLU A 20 -9.22 2.64 2.67
C GLU A 20 -8.12 2.09 3.59
N PRO A 21 -7.28 2.95 4.21
CA PRO A 21 -6.13 2.51 4.99
C PRO A 21 -6.51 1.63 6.17
N GLU A 22 -7.64 1.88 6.83
CA GLU A 22 -8.09 1.09 7.98
C GLU A 22 -8.35 -0.37 7.59
N LYS A 23 -9.07 -0.60 6.48
CA LYS A 23 -9.34 -1.95 5.97
C LYS A 23 -8.08 -2.62 5.43
N PHE A 24 -7.21 -1.85 4.76
CA PHE A 24 -5.92 -2.34 4.28
C PHE A 24 -5.04 -2.86 5.42
N PHE A 25 -4.86 -2.06 6.48
CA PHE A 25 -4.03 -2.45 7.61
C PHE A 25 -4.68 -3.55 8.47
N GLY A 26 -6.01 -3.54 8.62
CA GLY A 26 -6.73 -4.63 9.30
C GLY A 26 -6.46 -5.99 8.65
N LEU A 27 -6.55 -6.08 7.32
CA LEU A 27 -6.22 -7.31 6.59
C LEU A 27 -4.77 -7.75 6.78
N ILE A 28 -3.82 -6.82 6.86
CA ILE A 28 -2.42 -7.13 7.11
C ILE A 28 -2.24 -7.74 8.50
N GLU A 29 -2.86 -7.14 9.53
CA GLU A 29 -2.76 -7.59 10.92
C GLU A 29 -3.39 -8.98 11.11
N ASP A 30 -4.57 -9.22 10.55
CA ASP A 30 -5.27 -10.51 10.60
C ASP A 30 -4.50 -11.64 9.92
N ASN A 31 -3.80 -11.34 8.83
CA ASN A 31 -3.11 -12.34 8.02
C ASN A 31 -1.60 -12.46 8.34
N LEU A 32 -1.04 -11.60 9.19
CA LEU A 32 0.41 -11.52 9.45
C LEU A 32 1.03 -12.86 9.88
N LYS A 33 0.30 -13.68 10.64
CA LYS A 33 0.77 -14.99 11.13
C LYS A 33 0.60 -16.12 10.11
N GLN A 34 -0.28 -15.93 9.12
CA GLN A 34 -0.68 -16.97 8.15
C GLN A 34 0.00 -16.80 6.79
N VAL A 35 0.51 -15.59 6.49
CA VAL A 35 1.26 -15.34 5.26
C VAL A 35 2.66 -15.94 5.29
N HIS A 36 3.16 -16.25 4.10
CA HIS A 36 4.51 -16.76 3.90
C HIS A 36 5.56 -15.84 4.57
N PRO A 37 6.63 -16.39 5.18
CA PRO A 37 7.65 -15.60 5.90
C PRO A 37 8.24 -14.43 5.10
N ILE A 38 8.37 -14.61 3.78
CA ILE A 38 8.82 -13.54 2.86
C ILE A 38 7.89 -12.31 2.97
N PHE A 39 6.58 -12.50 2.96
CA PHE A 39 5.60 -11.41 3.06
C PHE A 39 5.46 -10.85 4.47
N GLN A 40 5.78 -11.62 5.51
CA GLN A 40 5.77 -11.11 6.88
C GLN A 40 6.72 -9.93 7.06
N THR A 41 7.90 -9.98 6.47
CA THR A 41 8.87 -8.86 6.54
C THR A 41 8.31 -7.61 5.87
N PHE A 42 7.72 -7.76 4.68
CA PHE A 42 7.07 -6.64 3.99
C PHE A 42 5.94 -6.05 4.85
N PHE A 43 5.04 -6.89 5.35
CA PHE A 43 3.91 -6.46 6.17
C PHE A 43 4.35 -5.78 7.47
N LYS A 44 5.41 -6.25 8.12
CA LYS A 44 6.01 -5.58 9.28
C LYS A 44 6.52 -4.17 8.93
N THR A 45 7.13 -3.99 7.76
CA THR A 45 7.54 -2.67 7.29
C THR A 45 6.34 -1.76 7.04
N PHE A 46 5.29 -2.28 6.39
CA PHE A 46 4.04 -1.54 6.20
C PHE A 46 3.44 -1.07 7.53
N LEU A 47 3.39 -1.94 8.54
CA LEU A 47 2.88 -1.59 9.87
C LEU A 47 3.76 -0.56 10.59
N LYS A 48 5.09 -0.64 10.44
CA LYS A 48 6.02 0.34 11.03
C LYS A 48 5.82 1.74 10.45
N ASP A 49 5.59 1.84 9.15
CA ASP A 49 5.36 3.10 8.44
C ASP A 49 3.87 3.40 8.25
N LYS A 50 2.97 2.78 9.04
CA LYS A 50 1.50 2.91 8.93
C LYS A 50 1.06 4.36 8.82
N GLU A 51 1.49 5.22 9.74
CA GLU A 51 1.11 6.63 9.75
C GLU A 51 1.53 7.37 8.46
N LYS A 52 2.73 7.10 7.95
CA LYS A 52 3.22 7.70 6.69
C LYS A 52 2.41 7.23 5.49
N ILE A 53 2.02 5.97 5.47
CA ILE A 53 1.25 5.36 4.39
C ILE A 53 -0.20 5.82 4.44
N VAL A 54 -0.82 5.89 5.62
CA VAL A 54 -2.15 6.49 5.81
C VAL A 54 -2.12 7.94 5.37
N ASN A 55 -1.13 8.71 5.79
CA ASN A 55 -0.94 10.07 5.31
C ASN A 55 -0.76 10.11 3.80
N ALA A 56 0.04 9.26 3.17
CA ALA A 56 0.21 9.26 1.72
C ALA A 56 -1.06 8.83 0.94
N LEU A 57 -1.90 7.98 1.54
CA LEU A 57 -3.16 7.50 0.95
C LEU A 57 -4.28 8.54 1.07
N GLN A 58 -4.38 9.19 2.23
CA GLN A 58 -5.40 10.20 2.53
C GLN A 58 -5.03 11.58 2.01
N LEU A 59 -3.74 11.94 2.07
CA LEU A 59 -3.27 13.15 1.43
C LEU A 59 -3.49 12.96 -0.07
N PRO A 60 -4.13 13.93 -0.74
CA PRO A 60 -3.93 14.07 -2.16
C PRO A 60 -2.44 14.40 -2.29
N TYR A 61 -1.59 13.39 -2.54
CA TYR A 61 -0.39 13.65 -3.29
C TYR A 61 -0.91 14.28 -4.57
N SER A 62 -0.90 15.62 -4.59
CA SER A 62 -1.33 16.37 -5.75
C SER A 62 -0.27 16.02 -6.77
N ASN A 63 -0.56 15.03 -7.62
CA ASN A 63 0.32 14.61 -8.69
C ASN A 63 0.75 15.84 -9.47
N ALA A 64 -0.06 16.91 -9.53
CA ALA A 64 0.30 18.24 -9.98
C ALA A 64 1.73 18.71 -9.62
N LYS A 65 2.22 18.51 -8.38
CA LYS A 65 3.57 18.99 -8.01
C LYS A 65 4.68 18.10 -8.58
N LEU A 66 4.50 16.78 -8.53
CA LEU A 66 5.43 15.79 -9.11
C LEU A 66 5.37 15.78 -10.65
N GLU A 67 4.19 15.97 -11.22
CA GLU A 67 3.87 16.01 -12.65
C GLU A 67 4.35 17.32 -13.27
N ALA A 68 4.19 18.47 -12.58
CA ALA A 68 4.83 19.71 -12.99
C ALA A 68 6.35 19.58 -13.02
N THR A 69 6.96 18.93 -12.02
CA THR A 69 8.41 18.66 -12.02
C THR A 69 8.82 17.70 -13.14
N ASN A 70 8.06 16.63 -13.40
CA ASN A 70 8.33 15.71 -14.49
C ASN A 70 8.16 16.34 -15.88
N ASN A 71 7.18 17.23 -16.06
CA ASN A 71 6.95 17.95 -17.31
C ASN A 71 8.04 18.99 -17.57
N LEU A 72 8.55 19.67 -16.53
CA LEU A 72 9.70 20.56 -16.64
C LEU A 72 10.96 19.83 -17.10
N ILE A 73 11.21 18.62 -16.58
CA ILE A 73 12.36 17.79 -16.98
C ILE A 73 12.23 17.28 -18.42
N LYS A 74 11.00 16.99 -18.89
CA LYS A 74 10.74 16.61 -20.29
C LYS A 74 10.92 17.76 -21.30
N LEU A 75 10.93 19.01 -20.83
CA LEU A 75 11.03 20.20 -21.68
C LEU A 75 12.47 20.69 -21.88
N ILE A 76 13.44 20.07 -21.21
CA ILE A 76 14.89 20.34 -21.32
C ILE A 76 15.50 19.31 -22.28
#